data_AF-A0A4Q3R6X8-F1
#
_entry.id   AF-A0A4Q3R6X8-F1
#
_cell.length_a   1.000
_cell.length_b   1.000
_cell.length_c   1.000
_cell.angle_alpha   90.00
_cell.angle_beta   90.00
_cell.angle_gamma   90.00
#
_symmetry.space_group_name_H-M   'P 1'
#
loop_
_entity.id
_entity.type
_entity.pdbx_description
1 polymer ?
#
loop_
_entity_poly.entity_id
_entity_poly.type
_entity_poly.pdbx_seq_one_letter_code
_entity_poly.pdbx_strand_id
1 'polypeptide(L)' 'MQRSKTIVGFSIAGADKIFHPADAKMVGNTIILSSNEVKEPVAVRYAFSNTAIGNVFSKEGLPLSPFRTDNW' A
#
# COMPACT_ATOMS: atom_id res chain seq x y z
N MET A 1 -4.57 14.38 -19.59
CA MET A 1 -3.28 13.73 -19.24
C MET A 1 -3.18 13.69 -17.73
N GLN A 2 -3.64 12.62 -17.07
CA GLN A 2 -3.37 12.45 -15.64
C GLN A 2 -1.91 12.03 -15.50
N ARG A 3 -1.08 12.90 -14.91
CA ARG A 3 0.27 12.54 -14.49
C ARG A 3 0.14 11.33 -13.54
N SER A 4 0.87 10.26 -13.81
CA SER A 4 0.92 9.08 -12.93
C SER A 4 1.31 9.53 -11.53
N LYS A 5 0.33 9.67 -10.63
CA LYS A 5 0.58 10.00 -9.24
C LYS A 5 1.09 8.71 -8.59
N THR A 6 2.38 8.68 -8.27
CA THR A 6 2.99 7.55 -7.55
C THR A 6 2.20 7.31 -6.28
N ILE A 7 1.64 6.11 -6.12
CA ILE A 7 0.91 5.74 -4.90
C ILE A 7 1.95 5.41 -3.83
N VAL A 8 1.78 5.96 -2.63
CA VAL A 8 2.75 5.82 -1.53
C VAL A 8 2.09 5.37 -0.24
N GLY A 9 2.91 4.94 0.73
CA GLY A 9 2.46 4.59 2.07
C GLY A 9 2.04 3.12 2.23
N PHE A 10 2.31 2.27 1.23
CA PHE A 10 2.15 0.83 1.33
C PHE A 10 3.43 0.15 1.80
N SER A 11 3.28 -0.83 2.68
CA SER A 11 4.30 -1.81 2.99
C SER A 11 3.70 -3.21 2.98
N ILE A 12 4.51 -4.19 2.60
CA ILE A 12 4.12 -5.60 2.56
C ILE A 12 5.13 -6.45 3.32
N ALA A 13 4.69 -7.59 3.83
CA ALA A 13 5.54 -8.54 4.55
C ALA A 13 5.32 -9.97 4.05
N GLY A 14 6.38 -10.77 4.10
CA GLY A 14 6.31 -12.21 3.89
C GLY A 14 6.03 -12.96 5.19
N ALA A 15 6.23 -14.28 5.17
CA ALA A 15 6.04 -15.13 6.34
C ALA A 15 6.98 -14.79 7.53
N ASP A 16 8.08 -14.09 7.25
CA ASP A 16 9.03 -13.57 8.23
C ASP A 16 8.51 -12.39 9.05
N LYS A 17 7.35 -11.82 8.67
CA LYS A 17 6.67 -10.71 9.33
C LYS A 17 7.44 -9.38 9.28
N ILE A 18 8.47 -9.29 8.43
CA ILE A 18 9.24 -8.07 8.25
C ILE A 18 8.58 -7.25 7.14
N PHE A 19 8.20 -6.01 7.46
CA PHE A 19 7.54 -5.11 6.52
C PHE A 19 8.55 -4.30 5.72
N HIS A 20 8.45 -4.38 4.41
CA HIS A 20 9.25 -3.62 3.46
C HIS A 20 8.35 -2.64 2.67
N PRO A 21 8.88 -1.49 2.22
CA PRO A 21 8.16 -0.61 1.31
C PRO A 21 7.70 -1.36 0.06
N ALA A 22 6.51 -1.01 -0.44
CA ALA A 22 5.95 -1.60 -1.65
C ALA A 22 5.73 -0.55 -2.73
N ASP A 23 6.11 -0.90 -3.96
CA ASP A 23 5.65 -0.22 -5.15
C ASP A 23 4.17 -0.51 -5.35
N ALA A 24 3.41 0.52 -5.76
CA ALA A 24 1.97 0.44 -5.89
C ALA A 24 1.50 0.93 -7.26
N LYS A 25 0.68 0.13 -7.92
CA LYS A 25 0.07 0.45 -9.22
C LYS A 25 -1.44 0.24 -9.17
N MET A 26 -2.20 1.26 -9.59
CA MET A 26 -3.65 1.14 -9.74
C MET A 26 -3.99 0.55 -11.11
N VAL A 27 -4.81 -0.51 -11.10
CA VAL A 27 -5.38 -1.17 -12.28
C VAL A 27 -6.88 -1.24 -12.07
N GLY A 28 -7.62 -0.33 -12.71
CA GLY A 28 -9.06 -0.18 -12.47
C GLY A 28 -9.34 0.22 -11.02
N ASN A 29 -10.03 -0.65 -10.28
CA ASN A 29 -10.38 -0.45 -8.86
C ASN A 29 -9.46 -1.25 -7.90
N THR A 30 -8.39 -1.84 -8.43
CA THR A 30 -7.45 -2.67 -7.68
C THR A 30 -6.09 -1.99 -7.58
N ILE A 31 -5.46 -2.05 -6.42
CA ILE A 31 -4.06 -1.65 -6.24
C ILE A 31 -3.22 -2.92 -6.18
N ILE A 32 -2.29 -3.04 -7.12
CA ILE A 32 -1.31 -4.12 -7.16
C ILE A 32 -0.06 -3.63 -6.44
N LEU A 33 0.43 -4.42 -5.50
CA LEU A 33 1.62 -4.14 -4.70
C LEU A 33 2.73 -5.13 -5.05
N SER A 34 3.97 -4.65 -5.05
CA SER A 34 5.17 -5.48 -5.23
C SER A 34 6.34 -4.92 -4.44
N SER A 35 7.27 -5.78 -4.04
CA SER A 35 8.55 -5.38 -3.46
C SER A 35 9.63 -6.39 -3.85
N ASN A 36 10.82 -5.93 -4.19
CA ASN A 36 11.96 -6.81 -4.49
C ASN A 36 12.44 -7.56 -3.24
N GLU A 37 12.11 -7.07 -2.05
CA GLU A 37 12.49 -7.66 -0.77
C GLU A 37 11.50 -8.74 -0.31
N VAL A 38 10.28 -8.77 -0.87
CA VAL A 38 9.20 -9.67 -0.44
C VAL A 38 8.67 -10.47 -1.62
N LYS A 39 9.17 -11.70 -1.79
CA LYS A 39 8.80 -12.60 -2.90
C LYS A 39 7.37 -13.15 -2.80
N GLU A 40 6.95 -13.46 -1.58
CA GLU A 40 5.65 -14.08 -1.29
C GLU A 40 4.93 -13.24 -0.22
N PRO A 41 4.21 -12.17 -0.61
CA PRO A 41 3.55 -11.29 0.33
C PRO A 41 2.35 -11.99 0.99
N VAL A 42 2.26 -11.91 2.32
CA VAL A 42 1.13 -12.45 3.10
C VAL A 42 0.39 -11.38 3.90
N ALA A 43 0.97 -10.18 4.02
CA ALA A 43 0.35 -9.06 4.73
C ALA A 43 0.61 -7.72 4.05
N VAL A 44 -0.31 -6.79 4.25
CA VAL A 44 -0.27 -5.42 3.73
C VAL A 44 -0.58 -4.44 4.86
N ARG A 45 0.12 -3.31 4.85
CA ARG A 45 -0.18 -2.13 5.65
C ARG A 45 -0.24 -0.91 4.74
N TYR A 46 -1.22 -0.04 4.98
CA TYR A 46 -1.37 1.24 4.30
C TYR A 46 -1.45 2.37 5.31
N ALA A 47 -0.61 3.38 5.13
CA ALA A 47 -0.47 4.52 6.02
C ALA A 47 -0.31 4.13 7.51
N PHE A 48 0.34 3.00 7.78
CA PHE A 48 0.51 2.44 9.12
C PHE A 48 1.74 3.02 9.83
N SER A 49 1.81 4.35 9.90
CA SER A 49 2.78 5.06 10.73
C SER A 49 2.18 6.38 11.21
N ASN A 50 2.68 6.91 12.33
CA ASN A 50 2.17 8.15 12.93
C ASN A 50 2.32 9.38 12.02
N THR A 51 3.20 9.31 11.03
CA THR A 51 3.53 10.41 10.11
C THR A 51 3.15 10.10 8.67
N ALA A 52 2.50 8.97 8.41
CA ALA A 52 2.15 8.58 7.05
C ALA A 52 1.10 9.52 6.46
N ILE A 53 1.41 10.08 5.29
CA ILE A 53 0.45 10.81 4.46
C ILE A 53 0.13 9.92 3.26
N GLY A 54 -0.99 9.19 3.36
CA GLY A 54 -1.53 8.40 2.26
C GLY A 54 -2.04 9.30 1.12
N ASN A 55 -1.98 8.81 -0.12
CA ASN A 55 -2.36 9.59 -1.28
C ASN A 55 -3.36 8.90 -2.23
N VAL A 56 -4.00 7.83 -1.76
CA VAL A 56 -5.10 7.12 -2.43
C VAL A 56 -6.43 7.75 -2.05
N PHE A 57 -7.25 8.04 -3.06
CA PHE A 57 -8.58 8.62 -2.89
C PHE A 57 -9.60 7.86 -3.75
N SER A 58 -10.84 7.80 -3.29
CA SER A 58 -11.98 7.33 -4.09
C SER A 58 -12.29 8.31 -5.23
N LYS A 59 -13.20 7.93 -6.14
CA LYS A 59 -13.64 8.80 -7.24
C LYS A 59 -14.37 10.05 -6.74
N GLU A 60 -14.98 9.95 -5.57
CA GLU A 60 -15.67 11.03 -4.85
C GLU A 60 -14.69 11.94 -4.07
N GLY A 61 -13.39 11.63 -4.10
CA GLY A 61 -12.35 12.42 -3.44
C GLY A 61 -12.15 12.11 -1.95
N LEU A 62 -12.72 11.01 -1.45
CA LEU A 62 -12.53 10.59 -0.07
C LEU A 62 -11.21 9.84 0.10
N PRO A 63 -10.41 10.12 1.15
CA PRO A 63 -9.16 9.40 1.37
C PRO A 63 -9.43 7.94 1.75
N LEU A 64 -8.57 7.04 1.25
CA LEU A 64 -8.53 5.67 1.77
C LEU A 64 -8.06 5.70 3.23
N SER A 65 -8.82 5.07 4.12
CA SER A 65 -8.44 4.97 5.54
C SER A 65 -7.17 4.12 5.71
N PRO A 66 -6.29 4.45 6.67
CA PRO A 66 -5.20 3.56 7.06
C PRO A 66 -5.73 2.18 7.46
N PHE A 67 -5.03 1.12 7.07
CA PHE A 67 -5.41 -0.24 7.41
C PHE A 67 -4.21 -1.19 7.48
N ARG A 68 -4.44 -2.36 8.05
CA ARG A 68 -3.52 -3.50 8.06
C ARG A 68 -4.30 -4.80 7.88
N THR A 69 -3.66 -5.82 7.31
CA THR A 69 -4.29 -7.14 7.10
C THR A 69 -3.74 -8.22 8.02
N ASP A 70 -2.66 -7.94 8.74
CA ASP A 70 -2.02 -8.85 9.68
C ASP A 70 -2.58 -8.74 11.10
N ASN A 71 -2.44 -9.81 11.89
CA ASN A 71 -2.95 -9.93 13.26
C ASN A 71 -1.85 -10.17 14.32
N TRP A 72 -0.58 -9.95 13.98
CA TRP A 72 0.57 -10.18 14.85
C TRP A 72 1.28 -8.90 15.30
#